data_AF-A0A916TJ25-F1
#
_entry.id   AF-A0A916TJ25-F1
#
_cell.length_a   1.000
_cell.length_b   1.000
_cell.length_c   1.000
_cell.angle_alpha   90.00
_cell.angle_beta   90.00
_cell.angle_gamma   90.00
#
_symmetry.space_group_name_H-M   'P 1'
#
loop_
_entity.id
_entity.type
_entity.pdbx_description
1 polymer ?
#
loop_
_entity_poly.entity_id
_entity_poly.type
_entity_poly.pdbx_seq_one_letter_code
_entity_poly.pdbx_strand_id
1 'polypeptide(L)'
;MSGTAKVGVKRILYKEVTAADLRKLRAESNDAPNGGGARDLRLPYGEFDAVIEQMLPGVKTETRRRGGVPTDVEIRVGRVTYRADSASASEVTVDLHWEPPTDARNREGRLARVHDALSLPATGLGRVFLLLIQDENDHVNAFYAYEDDLRSGQWRPQVAKPILECLDDPNRKKRSVQGYIDYTTNKHFCHGVD
;
A
#
# COMPACT_ATOMS: atom_id res chain seq x y z
N MET A 1 10.12 26.36 -22.57
CA MET A 1 10.61 25.03 -22.15
C MET A 1 10.64 25.03 -20.63
N SER A 2 9.59 24.52 -19.99
CA SER A 2 9.52 24.48 -18.51
C SER A 2 10.17 23.18 -18.04
N GLY A 3 11.37 23.28 -17.48
CA GLY A 3 12.08 22.15 -16.90
C GLY A 3 11.44 21.79 -15.56
N THR A 4 10.58 20.78 -15.55
CA THR A 4 10.22 20.10 -14.30
C THR A 4 11.46 19.36 -13.85
N ALA A 5 12.06 19.80 -12.73
CA ALA A 5 13.11 19.04 -12.07
C ALA A 5 12.60 17.60 -11.87
N LYS A 6 13.38 16.59 -12.27
CA LYS A 6 13.07 15.19 -11.95
C LYS A 6 13.13 15.06 -10.44
N VAL A 7 11.99 15.17 -9.77
CA VAL A 7 11.90 14.95 -8.32
C VAL A 7 12.34 13.51 -8.05
N GLY A 8 13.26 13.35 -7.09
CA GLY A 8 13.77 12.06 -6.66
C GLY A 8 12.70 11.23 -5.94
N VAL A 9 12.99 9.96 -5.71
CA VAL A 9 12.15 9.09 -4.87
C VAL A 9 12.80 9.02 -3.50
N LYS A 10 12.04 9.41 -2.48
CA LYS A 10 12.46 9.41 -1.07
C LYS A 10 12.15 8.06 -0.42
N ARG A 11 10.93 7.55 -0.61
CA ARG A 11 10.48 6.25 -0.07
C ARG A 11 9.54 5.52 -1.01
N ILE A 12 9.52 4.20 -0.90
CA ILE A 12 8.60 3.32 -1.61
C ILE A 12 8.05 2.33 -0.59
N LEU A 13 6.73 2.20 -0.51
CA LEU A 13 6.06 1.07 0.14
C LEU A 13 5.35 0.28 -0.94
N TYR A 14 5.50 -1.05 -0.92
CA TYR A 14 4.85 -1.94 -1.88
C TYR A 14 4.11 -3.08 -1.17
N LYS A 15 2.93 -3.40 -1.70
CA LYS A 15 2.10 -4.54 -1.26
C LYS A 15 1.49 -5.22 -2.48
N GLU A 16 1.80 -6.49 -2.66
CA GLU A 16 1.10 -7.35 -3.61
C GLU A 16 -0.39 -7.37 -3.25
N VAL A 17 -1.25 -7.03 -4.21
CA VAL A 17 -2.69 -7.14 -4.09
C VAL A 17 -3.09 -8.50 -4.64
N THR A 18 -3.34 -9.45 -3.74
CA THR A 18 -3.62 -10.83 -4.12
C THR A 18 -4.98 -10.94 -4.81
N ALA A 19 -5.23 -12.04 -5.52
CA ALA A 19 -6.56 -12.33 -6.08
C ALA A 19 -7.67 -12.30 -5.01
N ALA A 20 -7.36 -12.74 -3.77
CA ALA A 20 -8.31 -12.68 -2.66
C ALA A 20 -8.57 -11.24 -2.19
N ASP A 21 -7.55 -10.38 -2.22
CA ASP A 21 -7.71 -8.95 -1.91
C ASP A 21 -8.56 -8.26 -2.99
N LEU A 22 -8.30 -8.53 -4.27
CA LEU A 22 -9.08 -7.97 -5.39
C LEU A 22 -10.56 -8.34 -5.31
N ARG A 23 -10.89 -9.61 -5.06
CA ARG A 23 -12.30 -10.04 -4.89
C ARG A 23 -13.00 -9.29 -3.75
N LYS A 24 -12.29 -9.04 -2.64
CA LYS A 24 -12.83 -8.27 -1.50
C LYS A 24 -13.03 -6.80 -1.88
N LEU A 25 -12.03 -6.18 -2.50
CA LEU A 25 -12.08 -4.78 -2.93
C LEU A 25 -13.21 -4.52 -3.94
N ARG A 26 -13.50 -5.49 -4.82
CA ARG A 26 -14.56 -5.43 -5.84
C ARG A 26 -15.95 -5.84 -5.37
N ALA A 27 -16.10 -6.21 -4.09
CA ALA A 27 -17.35 -6.76 -3.55
C ALA A 27 -17.82 -8.08 -4.20
N GLU A 28 -16.92 -8.80 -4.86
CA GLU A 28 -17.22 -10.07 -5.55
C GLU A 28 -17.24 -11.28 -4.58
N SER A 29 -16.79 -11.09 -3.33
CA SER A 29 -16.87 -12.11 -2.29
C SER A 29 -18.14 -11.94 -1.44
N ASN A 30 -19.23 -12.60 -1.83
CA ASN A 30 -20.39 -12.87 -0.96
C ASN A 30 -20.37 -14.36 -0.56
N ASP A 31 -19.31 -14.80 0.12
CA ASP A 31 -19.20 -16.21 0.58
C ASP A 31 -19.86 -16.45 1.96
N ALA A 32 -20.43 -15.42 2.61
CA ALA A 32 -21.29 -15.59 3.80
C ALA A 32 -22.22 -14.37 4.02
N PRO A 33 -23.48 -14.57 4.47
CA PRO A 33 -24.47 -13.50 4.68
C PRO A 33 -24.19 -12.55 5.88
N ASN A 34 -23.00 -12.58 6.48
CA ASN A 34 -22.75 -11.99 7.80
C ASN A 34 -21.61 -10.96 7.81
N GLY A 35 -21.08 -10.55 6.67
CA GLY A 35 -19.99 -9.59 6.68
C GLY A 35 -19.63 -9.09 5.31
N GLY A 36 -20.11 -7.88 4.98
CA GLY A 36 -19.43 -7.02 4.02
C GLY A 36 -18.02 -6.77 4.55
N GLY A 37 -17.07 -7.64 4.16
CA GLY A 37 -15.74 -7.68 4.73
C GLY A 37 -15.03 -6.35 4.52
N ALA A 38 -14.38 -5.84 5.57
CA ALA A 38 -13.58 -4.63 5.48
C ALA A 38 -12.59 -4.75 4.31
N ARG A 39 -12.78 -3.88 3.32
CA ARG A 39 -12.08 -3.86 2.03
C ARG A 39 -10.76 -3.10 2.17
N ASP A 40 -9.96 -3.60 3.11
CA ASP A 40 -8.70 -3.03 3.55
C ASP A 40 -7.55 -3.89 3.03
N LEU A 41 -6.41 -3.25 2.76
CA LEU A 41 -5.14 -3.97 2.57
C LEU A 41 -4.40 -4.06 3.89
N ARG A 42 -3.93 -5.26 4.23
CA ARG A 42 -3.30 -5.54 5.52
C ARG A 42 -1.79 -5.67 5.39
N LEU A 43 -1.08 -5.11 6.36
CA LEU A 43 0.38 -5.14 6.47
C LEU A 43 0.79 -5.41 7.95
N PRO A 44 1.91 -6.10 8.21
CA PRO A 44 2.45 -6.31 9.55
C PRO A 44 2.69 -4.99 10.27
N TYR A 45 1.99 -4.74 11.37
CA TYR A 45 2.00 -3.42 11.99
C TYR A 45 3.37 -3.03 12.51
N GLY A 46 4.02 -3.91 13.30
CA GLY A 46 5.31 -3.59 13.93
C GLY A 46 6.47 -3.35 12.95
N GLU A 47 6.36 -3.83 11.70
CA GLU A 47 7.41 -3.66 10.69
C GLU A 47 7.17 -2.42 9.80
N PHE A 48 5.90 -2.07 9.58
CA PHE A 48 5.49 -1.04 8.61
C PHE A 48 5.03 0.27 9.25
N ASP A 49 4.62 0.29 10.52
CA ASP A 49 4.01 1.48 11.13
C ASP A 49 4.93 2.71 11.05
N ALA A 50 6.22 2.55 11.34
CA ALA A 50 7.19 3.65 11.33
C ALA A 50 7.42 4.24 9.92
N VAL A 51 7.40 3.43 8.85
CA VAL A 51 7.54 3.96 7.49
C VAL A 51 6.21 4.59 7.02
N ILE A 52 5.08 4.02 7.42
CA ILE A 52 3.77 4.57 7.11
C ILE A 52 3.55 5.91 7.82
N GLU A 53 4.02 6.07 9.05
CA GLU A 53 4.05 7.36 9.77
C GLU A 53 4.75 8.46 8.98
N GLN A 54 5.87 8.13 8.35
CA GLN A 54 6.65 9.11 7.58
C GLN A 54 5.95 9.49 6.26
N MET A 55 5.11 8.61 5.72
CA MET A 55 4.36 8.84 4.48
C MET A 55 2.97 9.44 4.73
N LEU A 56 2.35 9.09 5.85
CA LEU A 56 1.02 9.51 6.30
C LEU A 56 1.12 10.17 7.70
N PRO A 57 1.71 11.36 7.81
CA PRO A 57 2.10 11.94 9.10
C PRO A 57 0.94 12.53 9.91
N GLY A 58 -0.23 12.72 9.29
CA GLY A 58 -1.41 13.18 10.01
C GLY A 58 -1.91 12.13 10.98
N VAL A 59 -2.54 12.56 12.07
CA VAL A 59 -3.17 11.66 13.04
C VAL A 59 -4.60 12.10 13.28
N LYS A 60 -5.51 11.14 13.27
CA LYS A 60 -6.91 11.30 13.66
C LYS A 60 -7.24 10.32 14.77
N THR A 61 -7.84 10.81 15.84
CA THR A 61 -8.37 9.95 16.89
C THR A 61 -9.79 9.55 16.56
N GLU A 62 -10.08 8.25 16.58
CA GLU A 62 -11.44 7.75 16.45
C GLU A 62 -11.74 6.72 17.55
N THR A 63 -12.91 6.81 18.14
CA THR A 63 -13.38 5.78 19.06
C THR A 63 -13.75 4.51 18.28
N ARG A 64 -13.16 3.38 18.69
CA ARG A 64 -13.45 2.04 18.17
C ARG A 64 -13.84 1.13 19.33
N ARG A 65 -14.48 0.00 19.05
CA ARG A 65 -14.61 -1.07 20.05
C ARG A 65 -13.34 -1.93 20.06
N ARG A 66 -12.79 -2.17 21.25
CA ARG A 66 -11.68 -3.08 21.54
C ARG A 66 -12.05 -3.92 22.76
N GLY A 67 -12.09 -5.24 22.61
CA GLY A 67 -12.57 -6.15 23.65
C GLY A 67 -14.01 -5.86 24.11
N GLY A 68 -14.83 -5.25 23.25
CA GLY A 68 -16.18 -4.79 23.59
C GLY A 68 -16.24 -3.41 24.27
N VAL A 69 -15.09 -2.82 24.62
CA VAL A 69 -14.99 -1.51 25.28
C VAL A 69 -14.73 -0.41 24.24
N PRO A 70 -15.40 0.76 24.32
CA PRO A 70 -15.00 1.93 23.55
C PRO A 70 -13.57 2.36 23.89
N THR A 71 -12.72 2.47 22.89
CA THR A 71 -11.31 2.82 23.03
C THR A 71 -10.94 3.75 21.91
N ASP A 72 -10.34 4.87 22.26
CA ASP A 72 -9.80 5.80 21.28
C ASP A 72 -8.55 5.20 20.66
N VAL A 73 -8.51 5.18 19.33
CA VAL A 73 -7.36 4.73 18.56
C VAL A 73 -6.88 5.84 17.67
N GLU A 74 -5.56 5.95 17.56
CA GLU A 74 -4.91 6.85 16.60
C GLU A 74 -4.89 6.17 15.23
N ILE A 75 -5.39 6.89 14.23
CA ILE A 75 -5.40 6.50 12.83
C ILE A 75 -4.45 7.46 12.11
N ARG A 76 -3.46 6.93 11.41
CA ARG A 76 -2.56 7.76 10.60
C ARG A 76 -3.23 8.13 9.30
N VAL A 77 -3.07 9.37 8.86
CA VAL A 77 -3.75 9.96 7.71
C VAL A 77 -2.74 10.71 6.86
N GLY A 78 -2.82 10.55 5.54
CA GLY A 78 -2.00 11.34 4.63
C GLY A 78 -2.63 11.48 3.26
N ARG A 79 -2.33 12.62 2.64
CA ARG A 79 -2.77 12.92 1.27
C ARG A 79 -1.98 12.10 0.28
N VAL A 80 -2.68 11.36 -0.56
CA VAL A 80 -2.12 10.53 -1.60
C VAL A 80 -2.76 10.90 -2.93
N THR A 81 -1.91 11.15 -3.93
CA THR A 81 -2.34 11.42 -5.30
C THR A 81 -2.27 10.16 -6.15
N TYR A 82 -3.27 9.92 -6.99
CA TYR A 82 -3.25 8.82 -7.94
C TYR A 82 -3.89 9.24 -9.26
N ARG A 83 -3.67 8.46 -10.31
CA ARG A 83 -4.38 8.64 -11.59
C ARG A 83 -5.60 7.76 -11.61
N ALA A 84 -6.77 8.37 -11.73
CA ALA A 84 -8.03 7.65 -11.73
C ALA A 84 -8.22 6.78 -12.97
N ASP A 85 -7.63 7.19 -14.09
CA ASP A 85 -7.61 6.48 -15.36
C ASP A 85 -6.20 6.56 -15.96
N SER A 86 -5.67 5.41 -16.39
CA SER A 86 -4.40 5.32 -17.11
C SER A 86 -4.35 6.13 -18.41
N ALA A 87 -5.51 6.38 -19.04
CA ALA A 87 -5.63 7.16 -20.27
C ALA A 87 -5.83 8.66 -20.04
N SER A 88 -6.14 9.08 -18.81
CA SER A 88 -6.35 10.49 -18.47
C SER A 88 -5.16 11.08 -17.72
N ALA A 89 -4.86 12.34 -17.98
CA ALA A 89 -3.87 13.10 -17.22
C ALA A 89 -4.41 13.62 -15.88
N SER A 90 -5.68 13.31 -15.53
CA SER A 90 -6.31 13.82 -14.33
C SER A 90 -5.84 13.04 -13.11
N GLU A 91 -5.13 13.76 -12.25
CA GLU A 91 -4.71 13.29 -10.94
C GLU A 91 -5.77 13.64 -9.89
N VAL A 92 -6.03 12.70 -8.99
CA VAL A 92 -6.98 12.83 -7.88
C VAL A 92 -6.21 12.67 -6.59
N THR A 93 -6.42 13.58 -5.64
CA THR A 93 -5.86 13.50 -4.30
C THR A 93 -6.93 13.08 -3.31
N VAL A 94 -6.61 12.08 -2.49
CA VAL A 94 -7.47 11.53 -1.44
C VAL A 94 -6.69 11.40 -0.13
N ASP A 95 -7.39 11.25 0.98
CA ASP A 95 -6.78 10.83 2.23
C ASP A 95 -6.76 9.30 2.32
N LEU A 96 -5.57 8.72 2.51
CA LEU A 96 -5.44 7.33 2.93
C LEU A 96 -5.36 7.24 4.45
N HIS A 97 -5.98 6.20 4.99
CA HIS A 97 -6.01 5.92 6.42
C HIS A 97 -5.27 4.62 6.73
N TRP A 98 -4.34 4.69 7.66
CA TRP A 98 -3.68 3.54 8.25
C TRP A 98 -4.22 3.33 9.68
N GLU A 99 -5.05 2.30 9.83
CA GLU A 99 -5.60 1.93 11.12
C GLU A 99 -4.71 0.92 11.85
N PRO A 100 -4.58 1.04 13.18
CA PRO A 100 -3.82 0.10 13.99
C PRO A 100 -4.52 -1.26 14.09
N PRO A 101 -3.85 -2.26 14.70
CA PRO A 101 -4.38 -3.59 14.89
C PRO A 101 -5.72 -3.59 15.65
N THR A 102 -6.41 -4.72 15.50
CA THR A 102 -7.68 -5.02 16.19
C THR A 102 -7.50 -6.23 17.09
N ASP A 103 -8.43 -6.50 17.99
CA ASP A 103 -8.32 -7.68 18.86
C ASP A 103 -8.29 -8.99 18.07
N ALA A 104 -9.08 -9.06 16.99
CA ALA A 104 -9.13 -10.23 16.11
C ALA A 104 -7.86 -10.41 15.26
N ARG A 105 -7.10 -9.34 15.02
CA ARG A 105 -5.85 -9.33 14.24
C ARG A 105 -4.87 -8.35 14.87
N ASN A 106 -4.25 -8.79 15.96
CA ASN A 106 -3.40 -7.96 16.82
C ASN A 106 -2.00 -7.65 16.25
N ARG A 107 -1.65 -8.22 15.09
CA ARG A 107 -0.34 -8.02 14.43
C ARG A 107 -0.41 -7.29 13.09
N GLU A 108 -1.61 -6.97 12.61
CA GLU A 108 -1.81 -6.41 11.27
C GLU A 108 -2.49 -5.04 11.36
N GLY A 109 -1.87 -4.03 10.79
CA GLY A 109 -2.54 -2.77 10.49
C GLY A 109 -3.26 -2.84 9.16
N ARG A 110 -4.05 -1.80 8.87
CA ARG A 110 -4.96 -1.76 7.73
C ARG A 110 -4.83 -0.43 7.00
N LEU A 111 -4.44 -0.47 5.72
CA LEU A 111 -4.77 0.60 4.79
C LEU A 111 -6.28 0.47 4.53
N ALA A 112 -7.06 1.32 5.19
CA ALA A 112 -8.51 1.18 5.25
C ALA A 112 -9.17 1.73 4.00
N ARG A 113 -10.28 1.10 3.58
CA ARG A 113 -11.16 1.58 2.51
C ARG A 113 -10.44 1.93 1.19
N VAL A 114 -9.44 1.15 0.81
CA VAL A 114 -8.65 1.37 -0.41
C VAL A 114 -9.52 1.46 -1.67
N HIS A 115 -10.60 0.68 -1.73
CA HIS A 115 -11.58 0.70 -2.82
C HIS A 115 -12.39 2.00 -2.98
N ASP A 116 -12.57 2.76 -1.89
CA ASP A 116 -13.25 4.07 -1.93
C ASP A 116 -12.26 5.18 -2.28
N ALA A 117 -11.01 5.00 -1.86
CA ALA A 117 -9.97 6.01 -2.02
C ALA A 117 -9.26 5.96 -3.38
N LEU A 118 -9.03 4.77 -3.93
CA LEU A 118 -8.23 4.55 -5.14
C LEU A 118 -9.02 3.80 -6.21
N SER A 119 -8.76 4.11 -7.49
CA SER A 119 -9.18 3.24 -8.60
C SER A 119 -8.60 1.85 -8.42
N LEU A 120 -9.38 0.80 -8.66
CA LEU A 120 -8.91 -0.58 -8.53
C LEU A 120 -8.08 -1.00 -9.76
N PRO A 121 -7.06 -1.88 -9.59
CA PRO A 121 -6.28 -2.35 -10.73
C PRO A 121 -7.13 -3.26 -11.63
N ALA A 122 -6.71 -3.37 -12.88
CA ALA A 122 -7.21 -4.37 -13.80
C ALA A 122 -6.88 -5.79 -13.29
N THR A 123 -7.72 -6.74 -13.67
CA THR A 123 -7.60 -8.15 -13.30
C THR A 123 -7.14 -8.98 -14.48
N GLY A 124 -6.54 -10.14 -14.21
CA GLY A 124 -6.12 -11.09 -15.26
C GLY A 124 -4.77 -10.78 -15.91
N LEU A 125 -4.06 -9.75 -15.43
CA LEU A 125 -2.73 -9.34 -15.91
C LEU A 125 -1.59 -9.87 -15.03
N GLY A 126 -1.79 -11.02 -14.39
CA GLY A 126 -0.81 -11.59 -13.45
C GLY A 126 -0.79 -10.89 -12.09
N ARG A 127 0.38 -10.84 -11.45
CA ARG A 127 0.55 -10.26 -10.11
C ARG A 127 0.61 -8.74 -10.20
N VAL A 128 -0.02 -8.09 -9.23
CA VAL A 128 -0.13 -6.63 -9.17
C VAL A 128 0.23 -6.14 -7.77
N PHE A 129 0.87 -4.98 -7.70
CA PHE A 129 1.37 -4.35 -6.49
C PHE A 129 0.78 -2.96 -6.35
N LEU A 130 0.20 -2.66 -5.19
CA LEU A 130 -0.02 -1.27 -4.77
C LEU A 130 1.34 -0.70 -4.36
N LEU A 131 1.71 0.42 -4.97
CA LEU A 131 2.88 1.20 -4.63
C LEU A 131 2.43 2.53 -4.03
N LEU A 132 2.96 2.88 -2.87
CA LEU A 132 2.98 4.26 -2.37
C LEU A 132 4.41 4.77 -2.54
N ILE A 133 4.58 5.87 -3.28
CA ILE A 133 5.89 6.45 -3.57
C ILE A 133 5.89 7.87 -3.03
N GLN A 134 6.75 8.13 -2.04
CA GLN A 134 7.01 9.47 -1.51
C GLN A 134 8.15 10.10 -2.30
N ASP A 135 7.94 11.29 -2.84
CA ASP A 135 8.97 12.06 -3.52
C ASP A 135 9.78 12.93 -2.54
N GLU A 136 10.84 13.58 -3.02
CA GLU A 136 11.69 14.47 -2.21
C GLU A 136 10.97 15.70 -1.66
N ASN A 137 9.79 16.04 -2.19
CA ASN A 137 8.94 17.13 -1.71
C ASN A 137 7.87 16.63 -0.73
N ASP A 138 8.00 15.40 -0.22
CA ASP A 138 7.07 14.73 0.69
C ASP A 138 5.67 14.46 0.11
N HIS A 139 5.49 14.55 -1.21
CA HIS A 139 4.25 14.12 -1.85
C HIS A 139 4.21 12.61 -2.01
N VAL A 140 3.09 12.00 -1.61
CA VAL A 140 2.86 10.56 -1.79
C VAL A 140 1.97 10.33 -3.00
N ASN A 141 2.45 9.49 -3.92
CA ASN A 141 1.70 9.06 -5.08
C ASN A 141 1.40 7.56 -5.00
N ALA A 142 0.17 7.16 -5.31
CA ALA A 142 -0.23 5.77 -5.40
C ALA A 142 -0.27 5.27 -6.85
N PHE A 143 0.24 4.06 -7.06
CA PHE A 143 0.23 3.39 -8.35
C PHE A 143 -0.08 1.91 -8.19
N TYR A 144 -0.57 1.30 -9.27
CA TYR A 144 -0.53 -0.14 -9.44
C TYR A 144 0.54 -0.51 -10.46
N ALA A 145 1.44 -1.40 -10.06
CA ALA A 145 2.48 -1.95 -10.92
C ALA A 145 2.20 -3.44 -11.14
N TYR A 146 2.14 -3.88 -12.39
CA TYR A 146 2.06 -5.30 -12.72
C TYR A 146 3.46 -5.91 -12.80
N GLU A 147 3.57 -7.19 -12.46
CA GLU A 147 4.86 -7.89 -12.49
C GLU A 147 5.54 -7.80 -13.87
N ASP A 148 4.77 -7.98 -14.94
CA ASP A 148 5.30 -7.90 -16.31
C ASP A 148 5.86 -6.51 -16.63
N ASP A 149 5.23 -5.44 -16.14
CA ASP A 149 5.72 -4.06 -16.31
C ASP A 149 7.01 -3.82 -15.51
N LEU A 150 7.11 -4.40 -14.30
CA LEU A 150 8.31 -4.33 -13.48
C LEU A 150 9.48 -5.06 -14.17
N ARG A 151 9.22 -6.24 -14.73
CA ARG A 151 10.24 -7.07 -15.41
C ARG A 151 10.65 -6.53 -16.78
N SER A 152 9.73 -5.92 -17.52
CA SER A 152 9.98 -5.38 -18.87
C SER A 152 10.67 -4.01 -18.89
N GLY A 153 10.92 -3.41 -17.71
CA GLY A 153 11.63 -2.12 -17.60
C GLY A 153 10.76 -0.89 -17.83
N GLN A 154 9.42 -1.03 -17.80
CA GLN A 154 8.50 0.11 -17.83
C GLN A 154 8.62 0.98 -16.56
N TRP A 155 9.06 0.36 -15.46
CA TRP A 155 9.34 1.03 -14.20
C TRP A 155 10.83 1.37 -14.08
N ARG A 156 11.12 2.54 -13.49
CA ARG A 156 12.51 2.94 -13.21
C ARG A 156 13.19 1.86 -12.35
N PRO A 157 14.48 1.53 -12.60
CA PRO A 157 15.18 0.49 -11.85
C PRO A 157 15.15 0.68 -10.33
N GLN A 158 15.19 1.95 -9.87
CA GLN A 158 15.07 2.28 -8.44
C GLN A 158 13.77 1.73 -7.82
N VAL A 159 12.65 1.73 -8.56
CA VAL A 159 11.38 1.17 -8.09
C VAL A 159 11.30 -0.34 -8.32
N ALA A 160 11.62 -0.79 -9.55
CA ALA A 160 11.39 -2.16 -9.94
C ALA A 160 12.32 -3.16 -9.23
N LYS A 161 13.62 -2.84 -9.16
CA LYS A 161 14.64 -3.79 -8.69
C LYS A 161 14.38 -4.27 -7.25
N PRO A 162 14.11 -3.41 -6.25
CA PRO A 162 13.86 -3.90 -4.89
C PRO A 162 12.61 -4.77 -4.76
N ILE A 163 11.57 -4.48 -5.56
CA ILE A 163 10.32 -5.27 -5.55
C ILE A 163 10.59 -6.64 -6.16
N LEU A 164 11.30 -6.70 -7.29
CA LEU A 164 11.68 -7.95 -7.96
C LEU A 164 12.66 -8.77 -7.11
N GLU A 165 13.63 -8.14 -6.45
CA GLU A 165 14.54 -8.82 -5.51
C GLU A 165 13.77 -9.45 -4.35
N CYS A 166 12.84 -8.71 -3.73
CA CYS A 166 11.97 -9.26 -2.69
C CYS A 166 11.09 -10.39 -3.23
N LEU A 167 10.54 -10.24 -4.43
CA LEU A 167 9.68 -11.21 -5.09
C LEU A 167 10.40 -12.53 -5.41
N ASP A 168 11.59 -12.43 -5.97
CA ASP A 168 12.41 -13.54 -6.48
C ASP A 168 13.34 -14.13 -5.42
N ASP A 169 13.34 -13.60 -4.20
CA ASP A 169 14.16 -14.09 -3.09
C ASP A 169 13.83 -15.57 -2.78
N PRO A 170 14.80 -16.50 -2.87
CA PRO A 170 14.57 -17.92 -2.69
C PRO A 170 14.26 -18.31 -1.23
N ASN A 171 14.63 -17.47 -0.25
CA ASN A 171 14.37 -17.70 1.16
C ASN A 171 13.02 -17.15 1.61
N ARG A 172 12.29 -16.49 0.70
CA ARG A 172 11.00 -15.90 1.02
C ARG A 172 9.96 -16.95 1.38
N LYS A 173 9.32 -16.74 2.53
CA LYS A 173 8.13 -17.51 2.94
C LYS A 173 7.00 -17.28 1.92
N LYS A 174 6.25 -18.34 1.57
CA LYS A 174 5.09 -18.30 0.65
C LYS A 174 3.94 -17.41 1.19
N ARG A 175 4.09 -16.10 1.09
CA ARG A 175 3.15 -15.05 1.53
C ARG A 175 2.97 -14.02 0.42
N SER A 176 2.09 -13.03 0.60
CA SER A 176 2.06 -11.88 -0.31
C SER A 176 3.36 -11.10 -0.21
N VAL A 177 3.93 -10.70 -1.35
CA VAL A 177 5.15 -9.90 -1.40
C VAL A 177 4.83 -8.48 -0.95
N GLN A 178 5.59 -7.97 0.02
CA GLN A 178 5.38 -6.65 0.59
C GLN A 178 6.65 -6.18 1.28
N GLY A 179 6.86 -4.88 1.29
CA GLY A 179 8.06 -4.30 1.86
C GLY A 179 8.12 -2.80 1.64
N TYR A 180 9.27 -2.23 1.94
CA TYR A 180 9.53 -0.83 1.68
C TYR A 180 11.02 -0.56 1.45
N ILE A 181 11.28 0.58 0.84
CA ILE A 181 12.60 1.15 0.64
C ILE A 181 12.53 2.58 1.17
N ASP A 182 13.49 2.93 2.02
CA ASP A 182 13.70 4.30 2.46
C ASP A 182 15.10 4.73 2.06
N TYR A 183 15.19 5.57 1.02
CA TYR A 183 16.46 6.07 0.51
C TYR A 183 17.11 7.08 1.45
N THR A 184 16.35 7.70 2.36
CA THR A 184 16.91 8.66 3.33
C THR A 184 17.75 7.96 4.40
N THR A 185 17.45 6.70 4.69
CA THR A 185 18.17 5.87 5.66
C THR A 185 18.90 4.70 5.00
N ASN A 186 18.83 4.59 3.68
CA ASN A 186 19.30 3.45 2.88
C ASN A 186 18.77 2.09 3.39
N LYS A 187 17.54 2.07 3.91
CA LYS A 187 16.92 0.87 4.47
C LYS A 187 16.07 0.18 3.41
N HIS A 188 16.33 -1.10 3.21
CA HIS A 188 15.57 -1.97 2.32
C HIS A 188 14.95 -3.09 3.16
N PHE A 189 13.64 -3.23 3.12
CA PHE A 189 12.92 -4.24 3.88
C PHE A 189 12.00 -5.03 2.96
N CYS A 190 12.10 -6.37 3.06
CA CYS A 190 11.21 -7.32 2.41
C CYS A 190 10.61 -8.22 3.50
N HIS A 191 9.29 -8.22 3.62
CA HIS A 191 8.63 -9.03 4.65
C HIS A 191 8.74 -10.53 4.34
N GLY A 192 9.16 -11.31 5.34
CA GLY A 192 9.19 -12.76 5.27
C GLY A 192 10.38 -13.32 4.47
N VAL A 193 11.38 -12.49 4.21
CA VAL A 193 12.76 -12.89 3.90
C VAL A 193 13.55 -12.78 5.20
N ASP A 194 14.17 -13.89 5.60
CA ASP A 194 14.99 -13.99 6.81
C ASP A 194 16.45 -13.59 6.50
#